data_AF-A0A3B9BXG1-F1
#
_entry.id   AF-A0A3B9BXG1-F1
#
_cell.length_a   1.000
_cell.length_b   1.000
_cell.length_c   1.000
_cell.angle_alpha   90.00
_cell.angle_beta   90.00
_cell.angle_gamma   90.00
#
_symmetry.space_group_name_H-M   'P 1'
#
loop_
_entity.id
_entity.type
_entity.pdbx_description
1 polymer ?
#
loop_
_entity_poly.entity_id
_entity_poly.type
_entity_poly.pdbx_seq_one_letter_code
_entity_poly.pdbx_strand_id
1 'polypeptide(L)' 'MATSVASFAQIHHPKFDVQGHRGARGLKPENTIPAFLAALDYGVTTLELDLA' A
#
# COMPACT_ATOMS: atom_id res chain seq x y z
N MET A 1 49.35 4.15 6.96
CA MET A 1 48.38 5.12 6.41
C MET A 1 47.05 4.40 6.28
N ALA A 2 46.12 4.62 7.20
CA ALA A 2 44.80 4.01 7.16
C ALA A 2 43.87 4.90 6.33
N THR A 3 43.50 4.45 5.14
CA THR A 3 42.52 5.12 4.29
C THR A 3 41.13 4.89 4.86
N SER A 4 40.52 5.95 5.40
CA SER A 4 39.12 5.95 5.84
C SER A 4 38.19 5.84 4.63
N VAL A 5 37.42 4.76 4.54
CA VAL A 5 36.27 4.66 3.64
C VAL A 5 35.06 5.26 4.35
N ALA A 6 34.56 6.38 3.85
CA ALA A 6 33.33 6.98 4.34
C ALA A 6 32.13 6.06 4.02
N SER A 7 31.43 5.58 5.05
CA SER A 7 30.18 4.85 4.89
C SER A 7 29.05 5.83 4.59
N PHE A 8 28.47 5.74 3.40
CA PHE A 8 27.24 6.45 3.08
C PHE A 8 26.06 5.73 3.73
N ALA A 9 25.19 6.46 4.44
CA ALA A 9 23.97 5.89 5.00
C ALA A 9 23.01 5.54 3.87
N GLN A 10 22.60 4.27 3.79
CA GLN A 10 21.61 3.83 2.82
C GLN A 10 20.20 4.23 3.29
N ILE A 11 19.57 5.16 2.59
CA ILE A 11 18.18 5.55 2.87
C ILE A 11 17.25 4.47 2.31
N HIS A 12 16.57 3.75 3.21
CA HIS A 12 15.54 2.79 2.82
C HIS A 12 14.24 3.53 2.49
N HIS A 13 13.86 3.49 1.21
CA HIS A 13 12.55 3.98 0.79
C HIS A 13 11.52 2.86 0.93
N PRO A 14 10.34 3.11 1.50
CA PRO A 14 9.27 2.12 1.51
C PRO A 14 8.89 1.76 0.06
N LYS A 15 8.51 0.50 -0.14
CA LYS A 15 7.97 0.06 -1.43
C LYS A 15 6.67 0.80 -1.71
N PHE A 16 6.36 0.98 -3.00
CA PHE A 16 5.07 1.51 -3.41
C PHE A 16 3.95 0.59 -2.89
N ASP A 17 2.98 1.16 -2.18
CA ASP A 17 1.84 0.44 -1.61
C ASP A 17 0.59 0.72 -2.46
N VAL A 18 0.00 -0.34 -3.00
CA VAL A 18 -1.25 -0.26 -3.75
C VAL A 18 -2.39 -0.52 -2.78
N GLN A 19 -3.29 0.44 -2.64
CA GLN A 19 -4.38 0.39 -1.68
C GLN A 19 -5.74 0.30 -2.36
N GLY A 20 -6.64 -0.51 -1.79
CA GLY A 20 -8.05 -0.54 -2.18
C GLY A 20 -8.81 0.66 -1.62
N HIS A 21 -8.80 1.78 -2.35
CA HIS A 21 -9.51 3.02 -1.99
C HIS A 21 -11.03 2.81 -1.94
N ARG A 22 -11.59 2.84 -0.71
CA ARG A 22 -12.95 2.46 -0.34
C ARG A 22 -13.31 1.05 -0.84
N GLY A 23 -12.33 0.15 -0.84
CA GLY A 23 -12.37 -1.13 -1.55
C GLY A 23 -12.06 -0.99 -3.04
N ALA A 24 -12.74 -1.76 -3.90
CA ALA A 24 -12.65 -1.65 -5.36
C ALA A 24 -13.78 -0.77 -5.92
N ARG A 25 -13.85 0.51 -5.53
CA ARG A 25 -15.00 1.40 -5.80
C ARG A 25 -15.37 1.59 -7.28
N GLY A 26 -14.45 1.33 -8.21
CA GLY A 26 -14.73 1.33 -9.65
C GLY A 26 -15.47 0.08 -10.14
N LEU A 27 -15.53 -0.99 -9.34
CA LEU A 27 -16.09 -2.29 -9.72
C LEU A 27 -17.29 -2.72 -8.87
N LYS A 28 -17.34 -2.27 -7.61
CA LYS A 28 -18.39 -2.59 -6.62
C LYS A 28 -18.71 -1.35 -5.77
N PRO A 29 -19.90 -1.27 -5.13
CA PRO A 29 -20.25 -0.15 -4.26
C PRO A 29 -19.21 0.08 -3.16
N GLU A 30 -18.77 1.32 -3.00
CA GLU A 30 -17.72 1.70 -2.04
C GLU A 30 -18.10 1.42 -0.58
N ASN A 31 -17.09 1.22 0.28
CA ASN A 31 -17.26 0.95 1.71
C ASN A 31 -18.14 -0.29 2.02
N THR A 32 -18.11 -1.31 1.15
CA THR A 32 -18.87 -2.56 1.34
C THR A 32 -17.97 -3.79 1.33
N ILE A 33 -18.39 -4.86 2.02
CA ILE A 33 -17.69 -6.15 2.02
C ILE A 33 -17.43 -6.67 0.59
N PRO A 34 -18.39 -6.64 -0.36
CA PRO A 34 -18.10 -7.04 -1.75
C PRO A 34 -17.00 -6.22 -2.42
N ALA A 35 -16.88 -4.93 -2.15
CA ALA A 35 -15.80 -4.10 -2.69
C ALA A 35 -14.45 -4.41 -2.06
N PHE A 36 -14.42 -4.74 -0.76
CA PHE A 36 -13.20 -5.16 -0.08
C PHE A 36 -12.71 -6.51 -0.59
N LEU A 37 -13.60 -7.49 -0.72
CA LEU A 37 -13.27 -8.80 -1.30
C LEU A 37 -12.72 -8.66 -2.72
N ALA A 38 -13.39 -7.88 -3.56
CA ALA A 38 -12.92 -7.63 -4.92
C ALA A 38 -11.53 -6.99 -4.94
N ALA A 39 -11.22 -6.05 -4.04
CA ALA A 39 -9.89 -5.45 -3.96
C ALA A 39 -8.82 -6.48 -3.57
N LEU A 40 -9.13 -7.35 -2.59
CA LEU A 40 -8.24 -8.44 -2.16
C LEU A 40 -7.97 -9.44 -3.28
N ASP A 41 -8.96 -9.74 -4.13
CA ASP A 41 -8.78 -10.60 -5.31
C ASP A 41 -7.77 -10.02 -6.32
N TYR A 42 -7.61 -8.69 -6.36
CA TYR A 42 -6.57 -8.01 -7.16
C TYR A 42 -5.20 -7.92 -6.45
N GLY A 43 -5.06 -8.52 -5.28
CA GLY A 43 -3.79 -8.62 -4.57
C GLY A 43 -3.38 -7.37 -3.79
N VAL A 44 -4.29 -6.41 -3.56
CA VAL A 44 -4.00 -5.33 -2.60
C VAL A 44 -3.96 -5.91 -1.19
N THR A 45 -3.04 -5.40 -0.38
CA THR A 45 -2.90 -5.82 1.03
C THR A 45 -3.43 -4.79 2.01
N THR A 46 -3.71 -3.57 1.54
CA THR A 46 -4.20 -2.46 2.33
C THR A 46 -5.58 -2.05 1.83
N LEU A 47 -6.56 -2.06 2.72
CA LEU A 47 -7.91 -1.58 2.46
C LEU A 47 -8.10 -0.23 3.15
N GLU A 48 -8.62 0.75 2.43
CA GLU A 48 -9.02 2.05 2.97
C GLU A 48 -10.55 2.11 3.06
N LEU A 49 -11.07 2.79 4.09
CA LEU A 49 -12.50 2.99 4.32
C LEU A 49 -12.78 4.35 4.97
N ASP A 50 -13.97 4.90 4.70
CA ASP A 50 -14.47 6.07 5.42
C ASP A 50 -15.31 5.65 6.64
N LEU A 51 -15.18 6.39 7.75
CA LEU A 51 -16.04 6.28 8.93
C LEU A 51 -16.92 7.54 9.06
N ALA A 52 -18.11 7.35 9.62
CA ALA A 52 -19.06 8.42 9.91
C ALA A 52 -18.78 9.10 11.25
#